data_AF-A0A3S2PCB5-F1
#
_entry.id   AF-A0A3S2PCB5-F1
#
_cell.length_a   1.000
_cell.length_b   1.000
_cell.length_c   1.000
_cell.angle_alpha   90.00
_cell.angle_beta   90.00
_cell.angle_gamma   90.00
#
_symmetry.space_group_name_H-M   'P 1'
#
loop_
_entity.id
_entity.type
_entity.pdbx_description
1 polymer ?
#
loop_
_entity_poly.entity_id
_entity_poly.type
_entity_poly.pdbx_seq_one_letter_code
_entity_poly.pdbx_strand_id
1 'polypeptide(L)'
;MPQLSELRAGNNPYHCTCELHAFVEDTLSEGKVNLTDWPLNYRCYHPEPFLNTFISKYFPGKVACDIRLVIIISVVVTTAVILVLVLICYIFDLPWYTKATYQIIRAKYRAHKEKAAGELETFTYHAFISYSHPDADWVRDQLLPCLENNRNPYRLCIHERDFMPGKWIIDNIIENIESSRKIIFVLSRHFVNSEWCNYELYFAQQRAMGKTFSDVILVVKEPIDPSSLPSKYCKLKKMLSTKTYLEWPQQPNQQHFFWAQLRSVLGKPTENHDRPLSIRRRNSEGRNSVTGARAEKNLQKEEANKDLEFVERNGVELSNQRQIPIMAL
;
A
#
# COMPACT_ATOMS: atom_id res chain seq x y z
N MET A 1 -14.10 28.25 -77.65
CA MET A 1 -14.86 28.80 -76.51
C MET A 1 -14.63 30.31 -76.49
N PRO A 2 -15.63 31.16 -76.22
CA PRO A 2 -15.39 32.61 -76.14
C PRO A 2 -14.36 32.89 -75.04
N GLN A 3 -13.33 33.67 -75.34
CA GLN A 3 -12.37 34.15 -74.36
C GLN A 3 -12.83 35.53 -73.87
N LEU A 4 -12.99 35.67 -72.55
CA LEU A 4 -13.35 36.93 -71.94
C LEU A 4 -12.10 37.80 -71.85
N SER A 5 -12.05 38.90 -72.61
CA SER A 5 -10.91 39.82 -72.64
C SER A 5 -11.06 41.02 -71.70
N GLU A 6 -12.30 41.47 -71.46
CA GLU A 6 -12.60 42.66 -70.67
C GLU A 6 -13.71 42.38 -69.66
N LEU A 7 -13.55 42.89 -68.43
CA LEU A 7 -14.53 42.77 -67.36
C LEU A 7 -14.70 44.11 -66.64
N ARG A 8 -15.95 44.44 -66.31
CA ARG A 8 -16.33 45.54 -65.40
C ARG A 8 -17.07 44.94 -64.22
N ALA A 9 -16.56 45.18 -63.02
CA ALA A 9 -17.08 44.58 -61.80
C ALA A 9 -17.11 45.55 -60.60
N GLY A 10 -16.98 46.86 -60.82
CA GLY A 10 -17.15 47.86 -59.76
C GLY A 10 -18.55 47.84 -59.13
N ASN A 11 -18.65 48.36 -57.90
CA ASN A 11 -19.88 48.46 -57.10
C ASN A 11 -20.54 47.12 -56.75
N ASN A 12 -19.78 46.04 -56.69
CA ASN A 12 -20.25 44.76 -56.17
C ASN A 12 -19.97 44.59 -54.66
N PRO A 13 -20.81 43.83 -53.93
CA PRO A 13 -20.61 43.56 -52.51
C PRO A 13 -19.49 42.52 -52.31
N TYR A 14 -18.24 42.99 -52.24
CA TYR A 14 -17.08 42.10 -52.12
C TYR A 14 -16.84 41.59 -50.70
N HIS A 15 -16.58 40.30 -50.58
CA HIS A 15 -16.09 39.68 -49.36
C HIS A 15 -14.55 39.66 -49.38
N CYS A 16 -13.93 40.51 -48.58
CA CYS A 16 -12.48 40.61 -48.44
C CYS A 16 -11.96 39.45 -47.58
N THR A 17 -11.83 38.32 -48.25
CA THR A 17 -11.25 37.07 -47.77
C THR A 17 -9.94 36.78 -48.50
N CYS A 18 -9.19 35.78 -48.03
CA CYS A 18 -7.96 35.33 -48.68
C CYS A 18 -8.19 34.86 -50.13
N GLU A 19 -9.37 34.31 -50.43
CA GLU A 19 -9.74 33.87 -51.77
C GLU A 19 -9.90 35.05 -52.74
N LEU A 20 -10.54 36.14 -52.31
CA LEU A 20 -10.66 37.35 -53.12
C LEU A 20 -9.30 37.96 -53.41
N HIS A 21 -8.43 38.01 -52.41
CA HIS A 21 -7.06 38.52 -52.59
C HIS A 21 -6.30 37.69 -53.64
N ALA A 22 -6.31 36.36 -53.51
CA ALA A 22 -5.66 35.46 -54.48
C ALA A 22 -6.25 35.63 -55.88
N PHE A 23 -7.58 35.70 -56.01
CA PHE A 23 -8.24 35.93 -57.30
C PHE A 23 -7.82 37.24 -57.96
N VAL A 24 -7.79 38.34 -57.20
CA VAL A 24 -7.39 39.66 -57.70
C VAL A 24 -5.91 39.68 -58.06
N GLU A 25 -5.05 39.07 -57.25
CA GLU A 25 -3.61 38.95 -57.50
C GLU A 25 -3.33 38.14 -58.78
N ASP A 26 -3.95 36.98 -58.95
CA ASP A 26 -3.83 36.15 -60.16
C ASP A 26 -4.35 36.90 -61.40
N THR A 27 -5.52 37.55 -61.30
CA THR A 27 -6.13 38.28 -62.42
C THR A 27 -5.26 39.46 -62.89
N LEU A 28 -4.68 40.20 -61.95
CA LEU A 28 -3.82 41.36 -62.26
C LEU A 28 -2.42 40.94 -62.71
N SER A 29 -1.86 39.85 -62.17
CA SER A 29 -0.49 39.40 -62.47
C SER A 29 -0.39 38.57 -63.75
N GLU A 30 -1.35 37.67 -63.99
CA GLU A 30 -1.34 36.79 -65.17
C GLU A 30 -1.98 37.46 -66.41
N GLY A 31 -2.62 38.63 -66.24
CA GLY A 31 -3.21 39.39 -67.35
C GLY A 31 -4.33 38.67 -68.10
N LYS A 32 -4.95 37.65 -67.49
CA LYS A 32 -5.97 36.79 -68.10
C LYS A 32 -7.23 37.55 -68.52
N VAL A 33 -7.56 38.64 -67.82
CA VAL A 33 -8.73 39.50 -68.09
C VAL A 33 -8.37 40.95 -67.76
N ASN A 34 -8.71 41.89 -68.65
CA ASN A 34 -8.51 43.31 -68.40
C ASN A 34 -9.66 43.92 -67.60
N LEU A 35 -9.39 44.36 -66.37
CA LEU A 35 -10.36 45.03 -65.50
C LEU A 35 -10.42 46.53 -65.82
N THR A 36 -11.38 46.93 -66.66
CA THR A 36 -11.41 48.30 -67.22
C THR A 36 -11.80 49.39 -66.23
N ASP A 37 -12.45 49.05 -65.12
CA ASP A 37 -12.90 49.96 -64.05
C ASP A 37 -12.06 49.86 -62.77
N TRP A 38 -11.02 49.02 -62.75
CA TRP A 38 -10.11 48.90 -61.61
C TRP A 38 -9.23 50.15 -61.46
N PRO A 39 -8.95 50.64 -60.22
CA PRO A 39 -9.40 50.17 -58.90
C PRO A 39 -10.64 50.92 -58.36
N LEU A 40 -11.31 51.73 -59.18
CA LEU A 40 -12.39 52.60 -58.75
C LEU A 40 -13.65 51.78 -58.45
N ASN A 41 -14.32 52.06 -57.33
CA ASN A 41 -15.53 51.35 -56.89
C ASN A 41 -15.36 49.86 -56.51
N TYR A 42 -14.11 49.40 -56.31
CA TYR A 42 -13.81 48.08 -55.74
C TYR A 42 -13.60 48.22 -54.22
N ARG A 43 -14.66 47.98 -53.44
CA ARG A 43 -14.68 48.14 -51.98
C ARG A 43 -15.13 46.87 -51.28
N CYS A 44 -14.50 46.58 -50.15
CA CYS A 44 -14.90 45.52 -49.24
C CYS A 44 -16.27 45.84 -48.61
N TYR A 45 -17.20 44.91 -48.70
CA TYR A 45 -18.49 44.94 -48.02
C TYR A 45 -18.46 44.11 -46.73
N HIS A 46 -17.78 42.96 -46.74
CA HIS A 46 -17.55 42.14 -45.55
C HIS A 46 -16.08 41.68 -45.48
N PRO A 47 -15.54 41.35 -44.29
CA PRO A 47 -16.17 41.44 -42.95
C PRO A 47 -16.20 42.89 -42.41
N GLU A 48 -16.99 43.13 -41.36
CA GLU A 48 -17.21 44.48 -40.75
C GLU A 48 -15.93 45.30 -40.50
N PRO A 49 -14.80 44.71 -40.03
CA PRO A 49 -13.56 45.46 -39.80
C PRO A 49 -12.97 46.09 -41.06
N PHE A 50 -13.31 45.56 -42.25
CA PHE A 50 -12.78 46.03 -43.54
C PHE A 50 -13.83 46.76 -44.37
N LEU A 51 -14.99 47.09 -43.81
CA LEU A 51 -16.07 47.77 -44.52
C LEU A 51 -15.58 49.06 -45.20
N ASN A 52 -15.94 49.24 -46.47
CA ASN A 52 -15.56 50.37 -47.33
C ASN A 52 -14.07 50.55 -47.61
N THR A 53 -13.20 49.64 -47.18
CA THR A 53 -11.79 49.65 -47.58
C THR A 53 -11.65 49.28 -49.06
N PHE A 54 -10.70 49.91 -49.75
CA PHE A 54 -10.40 49.57 -51.15
C PHE A 54 -9.72 48.20 -51.21
N ILE A 55 -10.16 47.37 -52.16
CA ILE A 55 -9.57 46.02 -52.33
C ILE A 55 -8.07 46.11 -52.63
N SER A 56 -7.62 47.17 -53.33
CA SER A 56 -6.19 47.44 -53.58
C SER A 56 -5.35 47.71 -52.34
N LYS A 57 -5.98 47.97 -51.18
CA LYS A 57 -5.31 48.18 -49.89
C LYS A 57 -5.50 47.01 -48.93
N TYR A 58 -6.28 46.01 -49.31
CA TYR A 58 -6.49 44.81 -48.51
C TYR A 58 -5.35 43.83 -48.80
N PHE A 59 -4.43 43.67 -47.84
CA PHE A 59 -3.33 42.71 -47.92
C PHE A 59 -3.41 41.78 -46.70
N PRO A 60 -4.03 40.60 -46.83
CA PRO A 60 -4.09 39.68 -45.71
C PRO A 60 -2.70 39.09 -45.44
N GLY A 61 -2.34 38.95 -44.16
CA GLY A 61 -1.06 38.36 -43.78
C GLY A 61 -0.96 36.90 -44.23
N LYS A 62 0.21 36.47 -44.73
CA LYS A 62 0.44 35.09 -45.21
C LYS A 62 0.09 34.01 -44.18
N VAL A 63 0.29 34.31 -42.90
CA VAL A 63 -0.04 33.41 -41.77
C VAL A 63 -1.55 33.32 -41.54
N ALA A 64 -2.32 34.35 -41.83
CA ALA A 64 -3.78 34.34 -41.65
C ALA A 64 -4.50 33.58 -42.77
N CYS A 65 -3.91 33.56 -43.99
CA CYS A 65 -4.49 32.88 -45.15
C CYS A 65 -4.08 31.42 -45.29
N ASP A 66 -2.95 31.01 -44.70
CA ASP A 66 -2.52 29.62 -44.73
C ASP A 66 -2.82 28.92 -43.40
N ILE A 67 -3.95 28.20 -43.38
CA ILE A 67 -4.37 27.39 -42.24
C ILE A 67 -3.30 26.35 -41.85
N ARG A 68 -2.51 25.85 -42.79
CA ARG A 68 -1.43 24.89 -42.49
C ARG A 68 -0.33 25.54 -41.66
N LEU A 69 0.03 26.79 -41.98
CA LEU A 69 1.01 27.54 -41.20
C LEU A 69 0.50 27.81 -39.77
N VAL A 70 -0.77 28.16 -39.61
CA VAL A 70 -1.37 28.35 -38.27
C VAL A 70 -1.30 27.05 -37.46
N ILE A 71 -1.65 25.92 -38.07
CA ILE A 71 -1.56 24.61 -37.42
C ILE A 71 -0.11 24.29 -37.04
N ILE A 72 0.85 24.47 -37.95
CA ILE A 72 2.27 24.20 -37.66
C ILE A 72 2.77 25.08 -36.50
N ILE A 73 2.49 26.38 -36.53
CA ILE A 73 2.92 27.32 -35.48
C ILE A 73 2.28 26.93 -34.13
N SER A 74 0.98 26.63 -34.11
CA SER A 74 0.30 26.22 -32.87
C SER A 74 0.85 24.92 -32.28
N VAL A 75 1.15 23.92 -33.12
CA VAL A 75 1.77 22.65 -32.69
C VAL A 75 3.18 22.88 -32.15
N VAL A 76 3.99 23.70 -32.82
CA VAL A 76 5.37 24.01 -32.37
C VAL A 76 5.35 24.77 -31.05
N VAL A 77 4.46 25.75 -30.88
CA VAL A 77 4.35 26.53 -29.64
C VAL A 77 3.86 25.64 -28.49
N THR A 78 2.82 24.84 -28.71
CA THR A 78 2.28 23.95 -27.66
C THR A 78 3.29 22.89 -27.24
N THR A 79 4.00 22.28 -28.18
CA THR A 79 5.08 21.32 -27.87
C THR A 79 6.23 21.97 -27.10
N ALA A 80 6.66 23.17 -27.47
CA ALA A 80 7.69 23.91 -26.73
C ALA A 80 7.28 24.20 -25.29
N VAL A 81 6.03 24.64 -25.06
CA VAL A 81 5.50 24.90 -23.72
C VAL A 81 5.48 23.63 -22.87
N ILE A 82 5.03 22.50 -23.44
CA ILE A 82 5.01 21.22 -22.72
C ILE A 82 6.44 20.79 -22.33
N LEU A 83 7.41 20.92 -23.23
CA LEU A 83 8.81 20.57 -22.95
C LEU A 83 9.40 21.41 -21.81
N VAL A 84 9.12 22.72 -21.78
CA VAL A 84 9.56 23.61 -20.69
C VAL A 84 8.93 23.20 -19.36
N LEU A 85 7.64 22.87 -19.34
CA LEU A 85 6.96 22.40 -18.12
C LEU A 85 7.56 21.08 -17.62
N VAL A 86 7.85 20.13 -18.51
CA VAL A 86 8.50 18.86 -18.14
C VAL A 86 9.90 19.09 -17.58
N LEU A 87 10.68 19.98 -18.18
CA LEU A 87 12.03 20.33 -17.71
C LEU A 87 11.99 20.96 -16.31
N ILE A 88 11.06 21.89 -16.08
CA ILE A 88 10.80 22.48 -14.76
C ILE A 88 10.46 21.38 -13.75
N CYS A 89 9.51 20.50 -14.06
CA CYS A 89 9.13 19.38 -13.18
C CYS A 89 10.31 18.45 -12.85
N TYR A 90 11.23 18.25 -13.79
CA TYR A 90 12.43 17.45 -13.59
C TYR A 90 13.46 18.17 -12.71
N ILE A 91 13.73 19.46 -12.94
CA ILE A 91 14.67 20.27 -12.14
C ILE A 91 14.19 20.42 -10.70
N PHE A 92 12.88 20.59 -10.48
CA PHE A 92 12.30 20.76 -9.14
C PHE A 92 12.03 19.45 -8.40
N ASP A 93 12.61 18.32 -8.84
CA ASP A 93 12.56 17.00 -8.18
C ASP A 93 11.14 16.51 -7.85
N LEU A 94 10.10 16.97 -8.57
CA LEU A 94 8.72 16.52 -8.37
C LEU A 94 8.56 14.98 -8.45
N PRO A 95 9.30 14.24 -9.29
CA PRO A 95 9.28 12.78 -9.27
C PRO A 95 9.75 12.17 -7.94
N TRP A 96 10.69 12.82 -7.24
CA TRP A 96 11.15 12.38 -5.93
C TRP A 96 10.09 12.66 -4.86
N TYR A 97 9.52 13.87 -4.85
CA TYR A 97 8.45 14.24 -3.91
C TYR A 97 7.19 13.39 -4.09
N THR A 98 6.80 13.08 -5.32
CA THR A 98 5.65 12.21 -5.62
C THR A 98 5.92 10.77 -5.18
N LYS A 99 7.12 10.22 -5.41
CA LYS A 99 7.52 8.89 -4.88
C LYS A 99 7.51 8.86 -3.35
N ALA A 100 8.08 9.87 -2.70
CA ALA A 100 8.11 9.97 -1.23
C ALA A 100 6.68 10.07 -0.67
N THR A 101 5.85 10.93 -1.24
CA THR A 101 4.44 11.09 -0.86
C THR A 101 3.65 9.81 -1.09
N TYR A 102 3.84 9.12 -2.21
CA TYR A 102 3.22 7.83 -2.48
C TYR A 102 3.61 6.77 -1.45
N GLN A 103 4.88 6.68 -1.06
CA GLN A 103 5.33 5.76 -0.01
C GLN A 103 4.72 6.09 1.35
N ILE A 104 4.61 7.38 1.70
CA ILE A 104 3.97 7.84 2.94
C ILE A 104 2.48 7.51 2.95
N ILE A 105 1.77 7.79 1.85
CA ILE A 105 0.34 7.47 1.70
C ILE A 105 0.12 5.97 1.78
N ARG A 106 0.95 5.16 1.10
CA ARG A 106 0.89 3.69 1.17
C ARG A 106 1.15 3.17 2.59
N ALA A 107 2.10 3.75 3.31
CA ALA A 107 2.39 3.39 4.70
C ALA A 107 1.21 3.74 5.62
N LYS A 108 0.62 4.93 5.46
CA LYS A 108 -0.59 5.34 6.20
C LYS A 108 -1.79 4.48 5.86
N TYR A 109 -1.98 4.13 4.60
CA TYR A 109 -3.07 3.26 4.15
C TYR A 109 -2.93 1.84 4.72
N ARG A 110 -1.71 1.29 4.77
CA ARG A 110 -1.44 0.01 5.45
C ARG A 110 -1.75 0.10 6.94
N ALA A 111 -1.27 1.14 7.62
CA ALA A 111 -1.56 1.35 9.04
C ALA A 111 -3.07 1.53 9.31
N HIS A 112 -3.81 2.18 8.40
CA HIS A 112 -5.26 2.32 8.49
C HIS A 112 -6.00 1.02 8.16
N LYS A 113 -5.54 0.26 7.15
CA LYS A 113 -6.11 -1.04 6.79
C LYS A 113 -5.90 -2.05 7.90
N GLU A 114 -4.74 -2.08 8.55
CA GLU A 114 -4.50 -2.90 9.75
C GLU A 114 -5.43 -2.51 10.90
N LYS A 115 -5.72 -1.21 11.08
CA LYS A 115 -6.71 -0.75 12.06
C LYS A 115 -8.16 -1.08 11.69
N ALA A 116 -8.50 -1.11 10.40
CA ALA A 116 -9.87 -1.33 9.91
C ALA A 116 -10.19 -2.80 9.64
N ALA A 117 -9.18 -3.62 9.33
CA ALA A 117 -9.29 -5.08 9.20
C ALA A 117 -9.16 -5.80 10.54
N GLY A 118 -8.89 -5.07 11.62
CA GLY A 118 -8.98 -5.61 12.96
C GLY A 118 -10.44 -5.88 13.31
N GLU A 119 -10.83 -7.15 13.24
CA GLU A 119 -11.44 -7.72 14.44
C GLU A 119 -10.65 -7.18 15.63
N LEU A 120 -11.37 -6.63 16.62
CA LEU A 120 -10.78 -6.11 17.84
C LEU A 120 -10.20 -7.30 18.63
N GLU A 121 -9.13 -7.92 18.13
CA GLU A 121 -8.27 -8.76 18.94
C GLU A 121 -7.65 -7.82 19.96
N THR A 122 -8.31 -7.75 21.11
CA THR A 122 -7.81 -7.08 22.29
C THR A 122 -6.58 -7.87 22.75
N PHE A 123 -5.42 -7.61 22.15
CA PHE A 123 -4.17 -8.17 22.63
C PHE A 123 -4.01 -7.82 24.11
N THR A 124 -3.78 -8.84 24.94
CA THR A 124 -3.55 -8.69 26.37
C THR A 124 -2.26 -7.91 26.63
N TYR A 125 -1.27 -8.09 25.75
CA TYR A 125 0.06 -7.48 25.87
C TYR A 125 0.41 -6.66 24.62
N HIS A 126 1.19 -5.60 24.83
CA HIS A 126 1.76 -4.81 23.73
C HIS A 126 2.90 -5.57 23.06
N ALA A 127 3.72 -6.29 23.83
CA ALA A 127 4.75 -7.16 23.29
C ALA A 127 5.02 -8.36 24.18
N PHE A 128 5.31 -9.49 23.54
CA PHE A 128 5.99 -10.63 24.14
C PHE A 128 7.50 -10.46 23.96
N ILE A 129 8.28 -10.65 25.01
CA ILE A 129 9.73 -10.52 24.99
C ILE A 129 10.35 -11.88 25.23
N SER A 130 11.15 -12.31 24.26
CA SER A 130 11.90 -13.55 24.29
C SER A 130 13.39 -13.25 24.36
N TYR A 131 14.05 -13.83 25.35
CA TYR A 131 15.46 -13.63 25.69
C TYR A 131 16.03 -14.92 26.26
N SER A 132 17.36 -14.99 26.39
CA SER A 132 18.03 -16.15 27.00
C SER A 132 18.26 -15.92 28.48
N HIS A 133 18.31 -16.99 29.28
CA HIS A 133 18.56 -16.86 30.73
C HIS A 133 19.80 -16.02 31.08
N PRO A 134 20.95 -16.12 30.38
CA PRO A 134 22.09 -15.22 30.60
C PRO A 134 21.83 -13.73 30.35
N ASP A 135 20.79 -13.38 29.58
CA ASP A 135 20.41 -11.99 29.28
C ASP A 135 19.32 -11.45 30.23
N ALA A 136 18.81 -12.29 31.15
CA ALA A 136 17.69 -11.95 32.04
C ALA A 136 17.94 -10.69 32.87
N ASP A 137 19.15 -10.53 33.42
CA ASP A 137 19.51 -9.36 34.23
C ASP A 137 19.43 -8.07 33.41
N TRP A 138 19.92 -8.08 32.18
CA TRP A 138 19.82 -6.91 31.30
C TRP A 138 18.35 -6.61 30.94
N VAL A 139 17.54 -7.64 30.69
CA VAL A 139 16.11 -7.45 30.41
C VAL A 139 15.40 -6.83 31.61
N ARG A 140 15.62 -7.38 32.81
CA ARG A 140 14.97 -6.93 34.04
C ARG A 140 15.43 -5.55 34.49
N ASP A 141 16.72 -5.24 34.35
CA ASP A 141 17.32 -4.05 34.94
C ASP A 141 17.41 -2.88 33.94
N GLN A 142 17.34 -3.14 32.62
CA GLN A 142 17.40 -2.11 31.58
C GLN A 142 16.13 -2.05 30.73
N LEU A 143 15.74 -3.16 30.10
CA LEU A 143 14.66 -3.18 29.11
C LEU A 143 13.28 -2.93 29.73
N LEU A 144 12.92 -3.69 30.76
CA LEU A 144 11.61 -3.58 31.41
C LEU A 144 11.42 -2.20 32.06
N PRO A 145 12.37 -1.64 32.85
CA PRO A 145 12.17 -0.33 33.46
C PRO A 145 11.98 0.79 32.42
N CYS A 146 12.68 0.73 31.29
CA CYS A 146 12.54 1.73 30.22
C CYS A 146 11.16 1.71 29.52
N LEU A 147 10.45 0.58 29.57
CA LEU A 147 9.17 0.38 28.91
C LEU A 147 7.97 0.37 29.88
N GLU A 148 8.12 -0.22 31.06
CA GLU A 148 7.07 -0.30 32.09
C GLU A 148 7.04 0.95 33.00
N ASN A 149 8.17 1.62 33.29
CA ASN A 149 8.19 2.78 34.23
C ASN A 149 7.96 4.13 33.54
N ASN A 150 7.23 4.16 32.43
CA ASN A 150 6.90 5.39 31.71
C ASN A 150 5.51 5.92 32.11
N ARG A 151 5.20 7.19 31.81
CA ARG A 151 3.88 7.79 32.11
C ARG A 151 2.72 6.96 31.56
N ASN A 152 2.92 6.36 30.40
CA ASN A 152 2.01 5.38 29.79
C ASN A 152 2.77 4.05 29.68
N PRO A 153 2.57 3.11 30.62
CA PRO A 153 3.36 1.88 30.70
C PRO A 153 2.98 0.89 29.59
N TYR A 154 3.97 0.22 29.01
CA TYR A 154 3.71 -0.93 28.14
C TYR A 154 3.40 -2.16 28.98
N ARG A 155 2.27 -2.82 28.70
CA ARG A 155 2.01 -4.20 29.15
C ARG A 155 2.89 -5.19 28.39
N LEU A 156 3.90 -5.75 29.04
CA LEU A 156 4.85 -6.69 28.45
C LEU A 156 4.62 -8.10 29.00
N CYS A 157 4.82 -9.11 28.15
CA CYS A 157 4.80 -10.52 28.52
C CYS A 157 6.23 -11.07 28.49
N ILE A 158 6.67 -11.71 29.57
CA ILE A 158 7.97 -12.38 29.68
C ILE A 158 7.80 -13.81 30.21
N HIS A 159 8.67 -14.72 29.76
CA HIS A 159 8.53 -16.13 30.10
C HIS A 159 8.72 -16.44 31.60
N GLU A 160 9.51 -15.65 32.34
CA GLU A 160 9.73 -15.85 33.79
C GLU A 160 8.50 -15.51 34.65
N ARG A 161 7.62 -14.62 34.16
CA ARG A 161 6.45 -14.12 34.91
C ARG A 161 5.14 -14.72 34.42
N ASP A 162 5.01 -14.87 33.11
CA ASP A 162 3.71 -15.03 32.46
C ASP A 162 3.50 -16.45 31.88
N PHE A 163 4.50 -17.32 31.94
CA PHE A 163 4.33 -18.72 31.53
C PHE A 163 3.54 -19.49 32.58
N MET A 164 2.59 -20.30 32.10
CA MET A 164 1.77 -21.15 32.96
C MET A 164 2.55 -22.43 33.32
N PRO A 165 2.84 -22.67 34.61
CA PRO A 165 3.48 -23.91 35.03
C PRO A 165 2.64 -25.13 34.65
N GLY A 166 3.29 -26.20 34.21
CA GLY A 166 2.62 -27.46 33.82
C GLY A 166 2.12 -27.53 32.38
N LYS A 167 2.21 -26.43 31.60
CA LYS A 167 2.02 -26.46 30.14
C LYS A 167 3.35 -26.70 29.41
N TRP A 168 3.27 -27.22 28.17
CA TRP A 168 4.45 -27.34 27.31
C TRP A 168 5.04 -25.97 26.99
N ILE A 169 6.36 -25.91 26.84
CA ILE A 169 7.08 -24.65 26.57
C ILE A 169 6.65 -24.02 25.24
N ILE A 170 6.46 -24.84 24.21
CA ILE A 170 6.05 -24.38 22.88
C ILE A 170 4.63 -23.81 22.91
N ASP A 171 3.71 -24.44 23.63
CA ASP A 171 2.34 -23.95 23.80
C ASP A 171 2.34 -22.59 24.52
N ASN A 172 3.12 -22.46 25.60
CA ASN A 172 3.30 -21.18 26.30
C ASN A 172 3.84 -20.09 25.36
N ILE A 173 4.81 -20.43 24.49
CA ILE A 173 5.35 -19.49 23.52
C ILE A 173 4.27 -19.05 22.53
N ILE A 174 3.52 -20.00 21.95
CA ILE A 174 2.48 -19.70 20.94
C ILE A 174 1.38 -18.84 21.55
N GLU A 175 0.83 -19.21 22.71
CA GLU A 175 -0.23 -18.46 23.40
C GLU A 175 0.21 -17.04 23.77
N ASN A 176 1.44 -16.88 24.25
CA ASN A 176 1.97 -15.56 24.61
C ASN A 176 2.30 -14.71 23.39
N ILE A 177 2.71 -15.35 22.29
CA ILE A 177 2.81 -14.66 21.01
C ILE A 177 1.43 -14.21 20.56
N GLU A 178 0.44 -15.08 20.47
CA GLU A 178 -0.92 -14.75 19.99
C GLU A 178 -1.58 -13.65 20.83
N SER A 179 -1.42 -13.69 22.16
CA SER A 179 -1.95 -12.67 23.07
C SER A 179 -1.19 -11.34 23.08
N SER A 180 -0.10 -11.23 22.31
CA SER A 180 0.74 -10.03 22.22
C SER A 180 0.67 -9.36 20.86
N ARG A 181 0.64 -8.03 20.80
CA ARG A 181 0.62 -7.32 19.51
C ARG A 181 1.94 -7.44 18.73
N LYS A 182 3.07 -7.36 19.42
CA LYS A 182 4.42 -7.47 18.84
C LYS A 182 5.23 -8.55 19.55
N ILE A 183 6.30 -9.00 18.91
CA ILE A 183 7.28 -9.93 19.47
C ILE A 183 8.64 -9.24 19.46
N ILE A 184 9.32 -9.21 20.61
CA ILE A 184 10.68 -8.68 20.74
C ILE A 184 11.61 -9.86 21.03
N PHE A 185 12.61 -10.05 20.17
CA PHE A 185 13.71 -10.98 20.44
C PHE A 185 14.94 -10.20 20.89
N VAL A 186 15.44 -10.50 22.08
CA VAL A 186 16.73 -10.01 22.57
C VAL A 186 17.80 -11.00 22.10
N LEU A 187 18.41 -10.67 20.96
CA LEU A 187 19.41 -11.49 20.31
C LEU A 187 20.78 -11.32 20.98
N SER A 188 21.30 -12.45 21.42
CA SER A 188 22.67 -12.69 21.84
C SER A 188 23.15 -14.03 21.27
N ARG A 189 24.45 -14.33 21.36
CA ARG A 189 25.02 -15.64 21.07
C ARG A 189 24.36 -16.72 21.92
N HIS A 190 24.06 -16.43 23.19
CA HIS A 190 23.35 -17.35 24.07
C HIS A 190 21.93 -17.62 23.56
N PHE A 191 21.19 -16.58 23.18
CA PHE A 191 19.84 -16.70 22.63
C PHE A 191 19.79 -17.54 21.36
N VAL A 192 20.73 -17.31 20.43
CA VAL A 192 20.82 -18.10 19.20
C VAL A 192 21.06 -19.58 19.48
N ASN A 193 21.89 -19.90 20.48
CA ASN A 193 22.32 -21.26 20.78
C ASN A 193 21.30 -22.05 21.61
N SER A 194 20.51 -21.38 22.46
CA SER A 194 19.59 -22.02 23.41
C SER A 194 18.12 -21.86 23.02
N GLU A 195 17.70 -20.66 22.64
CA GLU A 195 16.28 -20.32 22.53
C GLU A 195 15.76 -20.36 21.09
N TRP A 196 16.57 -19.92 20.12
CA TRP A 196 16.10 -19.75 18.73
C TRP A 196 15.51 -21.03 18.11
N CYS A 197 15.99 -22.20 18.53
CA CYS A 197 15.49 -23.48 18.05
C CYS A 197 13.96 -23.65 18.27
N ASN A 198 13.43 -23.11 19.37
CA ASN A 198 12.00 -23.16 19.68
C ASN A 198 11.16 -22.32 18.69
N TYR A 199 11.76 -21.27 18.12
CA TYR A 199 11.09 -20.32 17.23
C TYR A 199 11.23 -20.66 15.75
N GLU A 200 12.24 -21.45 15.35
CA GLU A 200 12.43 -21.82 13.94
C GLU A 200 11.20 -22.56 13.40
N LEU A 201 10.62 -23.49 14.19
CA LEU A 201 9.41 -24.21 13.80
C LEU A 201 8.18 -23.27 13.73
N TYR A 202 8.02 -22.39 14.72
CA TYR A 202 6.95 -21.39 14.73
C TYR A 202 7.01 -20.51 13.47
N PHE A 203 8.19 -20.00 13.12
CA PHE A 203 8.39 -19.16 11.94
C PHE A 203 8.26 -19.91 10.61
N ALA A 204 8.55 -21.21 10.58
CA ALA A 204 8.33 -22.04 9.39
C ALA A 204 6.82 -22.17 9.05
N GLN A 205 5.95 -22.12 10.06
CA GLN A 205 4.49 -22.31 9.92
C GLN A 205 3.70 -20.99 9.78
N GLN A 206 4.34 -19.83 9.93
CA GLN A 206 3.68 -18.51 10.02
C GLN A 206 2.81 -18.08 8.85
N ARG A 207 2.88 -18.73 7.67
CA ARG A 207 1.97 -18.41 6.55
C ARG A 207 0.49 -18.68 6.86
N ALA A 208 0.18 -19.41 7.94
CA ALA A 208 -1.17 -19.78 8.34
C ALA A 208 -1.79 -18.91 9.45
N MET A 209 -1.03 -18.03 10.13
CA MET A 209 -1.43 -17.47 11.45
C MET A 209 -1.55 -15.93 11.51
N GLY A 210 -1.71 -15.24 10.37
CA GLY A 210 -2.08 -13.81 10.35
C GLY A 210 -1.01 -12.80 10.79
N LYS A 211 0.01 -13.19 11.55
CA LYS A 211 1.15 -12.32 11.91
C LYS A 211 2.18 -12.20 10.81
N THR A 212 2.65 -10.97 10.60
CA THR A 212 3.62 -10.65 9.55
C THR A 212 5.01 -10.43 10.14
N PHE A 213 6.07 -10.50 9.33
CA PHE A 213 7.43 -10.15 9.80
C PHE A 213 7.53 -8.70 10.32
N SER A 214 6.57 -7.82 10.01
CA SER A 214 6.44 -6.48 10.58
C SER A 214 6.06 -6.46 12.07
N ASP A 215 5.68 -7.60 12.64
CA ASP A 215 5.31 -7.73 14.05
C ASP A 215 6.47 -8.22 14.92
N VAL A 216 7.60 -8.57 14.29
CA VAL A 216 8.81 -9.03 14.96
C VAL A 216 9.84 -7.92 15.02
N ILE A 217 10.31 -7.62 16.23
CA ILE A 217 11.36 -6.64 16.53
C ILE A 217 12.58 -7.41 17.01
N LEU A 218 13.72 -7.20 16.35
CA LEU A 218 14.99 -7.77 16.76
C LEU A 218 15.81 -6.72 17.51
N VAL A 219 16.18 -7.02 18.75
CA VAL A 219 17.10 -6.23 19.56
C VAL A 219 18.42 -7.01 19.66
N VAL A 220 19.46 -6.53 18.99
CA VAL A 220 20.79 -7.16 18.97
C VAL A 220 21.60 -6.60 20.14
N LYS A 221 21.70 -7.37 21.23
CA LYS A 221 22.43 -6.98 22.45
C LYS A 221 23.95 -7.08 22.28
N GLU A 222 24.40 -8.03 21.47
CA GLU A 222 25.80 -8.20 21.09
C GLU A 222 25.91 -8.51 19.59
N PRO A 223 27.02 -8.13 18.93
CA PRO A 223 27.17 -8.37 17.49
C PRO A 223 27.14 -9.88 17.19
N ILE A 224 26.26 -10.25 16.25
CA ILE A 224 26.10 -11.63 15.77
C ILE A 224 26.45 -11.63 14.29
N ASP A 225 27.45 -12.43 13.91
CA ASP A 225 27.75 -12.64 12.51
C ASP A 225 26.70 -13.59 11.89
N PRO A 226 25.93 -13.16 10.88
CA PRO A 226 24.97 -14.04 10.20
C PRO A 226 25.64 -15.25 9.54
N SER A 227 26.93 -15.15 9.20
CA SER A 227 27.69 -16.23 8.56
C SER A 227 27.97 -17.39 9.53
N SER A 228 28.17 -17.09 10.82
CA SER A 228 28.45 -18.09 11.86
C SER A 228 27.21 -18.81 12.37
N LEU A 229 26.01 -18.37 11.97
CA LEU A 229 24.77 -19.03 12.36
C LEU A 229 24.61 -20.40 11.69
N PRO A 230 24.05 -21.41 12.38
CA PRO A 230 23.71 -22.70 11.76
C PRO A 230 22.91 -22.54 10.46
N SER A 231 23.20 -23.39 9.46
CA SER A 231 22.52 -23.37 8.16
C SER A 231 21.00 -23.51 8.26
N LYS A 232 20.53 -24.26 9.27
CA LYS A 232 19.10 -24.47 9.57
C LYS A 232 18.35 -23.19 9.96
N TYR A 233 19.01 -22.14 10.46
CA TYR A 233 18.36 -20.90 10.91
C TYR A 233 18.17 -19.91 9.75
N CYS A 234 17.53 -20.37 8.68
CA CYS A 234 17.33 -19.62 7.45
C CYS A 234 16.55 -18.32 7.69
N LYS A 235 15.54 -18.38 8.58
CA LYS A 235 14.69 -17.21 8.87
C LYS A 235 15.46 -16.12 9.61
N LEU A 236 16.23 -16.50 10.64
CA LEU A 236 17.06 -15.57 11.40
C LEU A 236 18.10 -14.90 10.50
N LYS A 237 18.83 -15.69 9.71
CA LYS A 237 19.83 -15.20 8.75
C LYS A 237 19.23 -14.15 7.81
N LYS A 238 18.04 -14.41 7.29
CA LYS A 238 17.33 -13.47 6.42
C LYS A 238 16.96 -12.17 7.13
N MET A 239 16.52 -12.22 8.38
CA MET A 239 16.16 -11.01 9.13
C MET A 239 17.39 -10.17 9.53
N LEU A 240 18.50 -10.82 9.84
CA LEU A 240 19.76 -10.13 10.11
C LEU A 240 20.39 -9.54 8.84
N SER A 241 20.33 -10.24 7.70
CA SER A 241 20.89 -9.73 6.44
C SER A 241 20.14 -8.52 5.88
N THR A 242 18.83 -8.40 6.15
CA THR A 242 18.04 -7.22 5.79
C THR A 242 18.30 -6.00 6.68
N LYS A 243 19.16 -6.12 7.71
CA LYS A 243 19.48 -5.06 8.68
C LYS A 243 18.24 -4.43 9.32
N THR A 244 17.22 -5.23 9.58
CA THR A 244 15.97 -4.80 10.22
C THR A 244 16.00 -5.12 11.71
N TYR A 245 17.02 -4.62 12.42
CA TYR A 245 17.21 -4.83 13.86
C TYR A 245 17.66 -3.54 14.55
N LEU A 246 17.49 -3.50 15.87
CA LEU A 246 17.95 -2.43 16.76
C LEU A 246 19.19 -2.93 17.50
N GLU A 247 20.33 -2.31 17.25
CA GLU A 247 21.58 -2.67 17.93
C GLU A 247 21.69 -1.93 19.26
N TRP A 248 22.05 -2.65 20.32
CA TRP A 248 22.26 -2.07 21.64
C TRP A 248 23.59 -1.29 21.67
N PRO A 249 23.57 0.03 21.89
CA PRO A 249 24.78 0.82 21.89
C PRO A 249 25.58 0.64 23.18
N GLN A 250 26.89 0.45 23.03
CA GLN A 250 27.82 0.34 24.17
C GLN A 250 28.03 1.68 24.89
N GLN A 251 27.88 2.80 24.17
CA GLN A 251 28.07 4.13 24.74
C GLN A 251 26.77 4.63 25.39
N PRO A 252 26.78 5.06 26.67
CA PRO A 252 25.56 5.47 27.38
C PRO A 252 24.80 6.65 26.73
N ASN A 253 25.53 7.59 26.12
CA ASN A 253 24.94 8.74 25.42
C ASN A 253 24.06 8.35 24.22
N GLN A 254 24.31 7.20 23.59
CA GLN A 254 23.55 6.71 22.44
C GLN A 254 22.33 5.87 22.83
N GLN A 255 22.25 5.40 24.08
CA GLN A 255 21.13 4.57 24.56
C GLN A 255 19.78 5.28 24.50
N HIS A 256 19.75 6.60 24.74
CA HIS A 256 18.51 7.38 24.60
C HIS A 256 17.90 7.25 23.20
N PHE A 257 18.73 7.25 22.16
CA PHE A 257 18.28 7.08 20.78
C PHE A 257 17.73 5.67 20.53
N PHE A 258 18.42 4.64 21.03
CA PHE A 258 17.94 3.25 20.99
C PHE A 258 16.53 3.13 21.60
N TRP A 259 16.32 3.70 22.79
CA TRP A 259 15.00 3.67 23.46
C TRP A 259 13.92 4.43 22.70
N ALA A 260 14.26 5.55 22.07
CA ALA A 260 13.33 6.29 21.21
C ALA A 260 12.92 5.46 19.98
N GLN A 261 13.90 4.81 19.34
CA GLN A 261 13.67 3.97 18.17
C GLN A 261 12.83 2.73 18.52
N LEU A 262 13.15 2.05 19.62
CA LEU A 262 12.40 0.88 20.11
C LEU A 262 10.93 1.24 20.35
N ARG A 263 10.66 2.33 21.06
CA ARG A 263 9.29 2.82 21.32
C ARG A 263 8.56 3.22 20.03
N SER A 264 9.28 3.81 19.07
CA SER A 264 8.69 4.16 17.78
C SER A 264 8.24 2.94 16.99
N VAL A 265 9.00 1.84 17.01
CA VAL A 265 8.65 0.59 16.31
C VAL A 265 7.56 -0.18 17.07
N LEU A 266 7.61 -0.18 18.40
CA LEU A 266 6.59 -0.80 19.26
C LEU A 266 5.23 -0.09 19.15
N GLY A 267 5.23 1.21 18.82
CA GLY A 267 4.04 2.04 18.70
C GLY A 267 3.58 2.56 20.06
N LYS A 268 2.53 3.40 20.07
CA LYS A 268 1.97 3.92 21.33
C LYS A 268 1.27 2.81 22.11
N PRO A 269 1.41 2.75 23.44
CA PRO A 269 0.51 1.95 24.27
C PRO A 269 -0.92 2.48 24.02
N THR A 270 -1.80 1.63 23.50
CA THR A 270 -3.21 2.01 23.33
C THR A 270 -3.82 1.99 24.72
N GLU A 271 -4.34 3.14 25.18
CA GLU A 271 -5.16 3.17 26.40
C GLU A 271 -6.45 2.42 26.12
N ASN A 272 -6.46 1.12 26.41
CA ASN A 272 -7.71 0.41 26.63
C ASN A 272 -8.19 0.83 28.02
N HIS A 273 -9.31 1.54 28.05
CA HIS A 273 -10.08 1.82 29.28
C HIS A 273 -10.06 0.60 30.19
N ASP A 274 -9.60 0.81 31.43
CA ASP A 274 -9.70 -0.16 32.51
C ASP A 274 -11.12 -0.73 32.58
N ARG A 275 -11.29 -1.99 32.18
CA ARG A 275 -12.34 -2.82 32.73
C ARG A 275 -11.69 -3.66 33.83
N PRO A 276 -12.10 -3.51 35.10
CA PRO A 276 -11.59 -4.38 36.15
C PRO A 276 -12.01 -5.81 35.82
N LEU A 277 -11.02 -6.68 35.58
CA LEU A 277 -11.19 -8.12 35.59
C LEU A 277 -11.59 -8.51 37.02
N SER A 278 -12.90 -8.58 37.29
CA SER A 278 -13.41 -9.23 38.49
C SER A 278 -13.11 -10.73 38.37
N ILE A 279 -11.98 -11.14 38.91
CA ILE A 279 -11.67 -12.55 39.17
C ILE A 279 -12.70 -13.03 40.19
N ARG A 280 -13.78 -13.66 39.71
CA ARG A 280 -14.69 -14.40 40.57
C ARG A 280 -13.98 -15.68 40.98
N ARG A 281 -13.27 -15.62 42.12
CA ARG A 281 -12.84 -16.80 42.87
C ARG A 281 -14.05 -17.73 43.03
N ARG A 282 -13.97 -18.95 42.51
CA ARG A 282 -14.68 -20.10 43.07
C ARG A 282 -13.63 -21.11 43.44
N ASN A 283 -13.35 -21.21 44.74
CA ASN A 283 -12.75 -22.41 45.29
C ASN A 283 -13.84 -23.45 45.54
N SER A 284 -13.47 -24.66 45.14
CA SER A 284 -13.95 -26.01 45.41
C SER A 284 -14.89 -26.25 46.61
N GLU A 285 -15.86 -27.15 46.44
CA GLU A 285 -15.84 -28.55 46.94
C GLU A 285 -17.22 -29.19 46.76
N GLY A 286 -17.24 -30.49 46.46
CA GLY A 286 -18.47 -31.26 46.25
C GLY A 286 -18.99 -31.93 47.52
N ARG A 287 -20.28 -32.30 47.50
CA ARG A 287 -20.81 -33.69 47.62
C ARG A 287 -22.17 -33.76 48.36
N ASN A 288 -23.15 -34.39 47.68
CA ASN A 288 -24.40 -35.07 48.14
C ASN A 288 -25.48 -34.21 48.84
N SER A 289 -26.82 -34.39 48.71
CA SER A 289 -27.66 -35.51 48.25
C SER A 289 -29.17 -35.09 48.16
N VAL A 290 -29.88 -35.63 47.16
CA VAL A 290 -31.25 -36.25 47.17
C VAL A 290 -32.55 -35.41 47.36
N THR A 291 -33.58 -35.82 46.58
CA THR A 291 -35.02 -35.46 46.46
C THR A 291 -35.32 -34.16 45.69
N GLY A 292 -36.19 -34.08 44.67
CA GLY A 292 -37.23 -34.95 44.12
C GLY A 292 -38.50 -34.11 43.93
N ALA A 293 -38.91 -33.78 42.69
CA ALA A 293 -40.31 -33.54 42.29
C ALA A 293 -40.44 -33.06 40.83
N ARG A 294 -41.51 -33.57 40.22
CA ARG A 294 -41.98 -33.49 38.84
C ARG A 294 -42.85 -32.23 38.63
N ALA A 295 -42.75 -31.58 37.46
CA ALA A 295 -43.87 -30.86 36.84
C ALA A 295 -43.64 -30.69 35.33
N GLU A 296 -44.53 -31.31 34.55
CA GLU A 296 -44.67 -31.21 33.11
C GLU A 296 -45.23 -29.84 32.68
N LYS A 297 -44.86 -29.36 31.49
CA LYS A 297 -45.78 -28.94 30.40
C LYS A 297 -44.99 -28.44 29.17
N ASN A 298 -45.11 -29.21 28.08
CA ASN A 298 -45.53 -28.89 26.69
C ASN A 298 -45.09 -27.57 26.05
N LEU A 299 -44.92 -27.41 24.72
CA LEU A 299 -44.84 -28.22 23.50
C LEU A 299 -44.87 -27.18 22.36
N GLN A 300 -43.95 -27.23 21.39
CA GLN A 300 -44.08 -26.85 19.96
C GLN A 300 -42.66 -26.97 19.37
N LYS A 301 -42.25 -28.07 18.73
CA LYS A 301 -42.63 -28.64 17.42
C LYS A 301 -42.36 -27.69 16.26
N GLU A 302 -41.23 -27.89 15.59
CA GLU A 302 -41.13 -27.84 14.12
C GLU A 302 -40.24 -29.01 13.65
N GLU A 303 -40.93 -30.05 13.18
CA GLU A 303 -40.49 -31.15 12.33
C GLU A 303 -40.05 -30.60 10.95
N ALA A 304 -39.32 -31.27 10.07
CA ALA A 304 -38.55 -32.51 10.07
C ALA A 304 -37.99 -32.65 8.64
N ASN A 305 -36.84 -33.32 8.54
CA ASN A 305 -36.54 -34.40 7.61
C ASN A 305 -36.60 -34.15 6.09
N LYS A 306 -35.46 -34.40 5.42
CA LYS A 306 -35.42 -35.21 4.20
C LYS A 306 -34.05 -35.87 4.05
N ASP A 307 -33.96 -37.07 4.60
CA ASP A 307 -32.99 -38.09 4.23
C ASP A 307 -33.16 -38.53 2.76
N LEU A 308 -32.01 -38.75 2.12
CA LEU A 308 -31.65 -39.96 1.37
C LEU A 308 -32.75 -40.71 0.58
N GLU A 309 -32.66 -40.69 -0.76
CA GLU A 309 -32.55 -41.90 -1.63
C GLU A 309 -32.81 -41.56 -3.12
N PHE A 310 -31.80 -41.79 -3.98
CA PHE A 310 -31.87 -42.37 -5.35
C PHE A 310 -30.43 -42.37 -5.93
N VAL A 311 -29.64 -43.44 -5.83
CA VAL A 311 -29.58 -44.66 -6.67
C VAL A 311 -29.28 -44.41 -8.17
N GLU A 312 -28.10 -44.91 -8.55
CA GLU A 312 -27.61 -45.36 -9.87
C GLU A 312 -27.70 -44.45 -11.11
N ARG A 313 -26.51 -44.07 -11.63
CA ARG A 313 -26.02 -44.69 -12.86
C ARG A 313 -24.55 -44.38 -13.17
N ASN A 314 -23.91 -45.42 -13.70
CA ASN A 314 -22.67 -45.45 -14.47
C ASN A 314 -21.38 -45.68 -13.68
N GLY A 315 -21.17 -46.94 -13.33
CA GLY A 315 -19.83 -47.52 -13.32
C GLY A 315 -19.30 -47.71 -14.74
N VAL A 316 -17.99 -47.52 -14.90
CA VAL A 316 -17.14 -48.32 -15.78
C VAL A 316 -15.86 -48.61 -15.00
N GLU A 317 -15.57 -49.89 -14.86
CA GLU A 317 -14.36 -50.48 -14.28
C GLU A 317 -13.07 -49.96 -14.96
N LEU A 318 -11.97 -49.93 -14.21
CA LEU A 318 -10.82 -50.80 -14.52
C LEU A 318 -9.85 -50.84 -13.32
N SER A 319 -9.73 -52.03 -12.73
CA SER A 319 -8.48 -52.69 -12.32
C SER A 319 -7.24 -51.80 -12.09
N ASN A 320 -6.69 -51.78 -10.87
CA ASN A 320 -5.58 -52.70 -10.57
C ASN A 320 -5.23 -52.73 -9.08
N GLN A 321 -4.73 -53.90 -8.71
CA GLN A 321 -4.49 -54.45 -7.39
C GLN A 321 -3.05 -54.16 -6.92
N ARG A 322 -2.85 -54.20 -5.59
CA ARG A 322 -1.60 -54.50 -4.81
C ARG A 322 -1.12 -53.33 -3.93
N GLN A 323 -0.61 -53.53 -2.72
CA GLN A 323 -0.67 -54.61 -1.72
C GLN A 323 0.05 -54.00 -0.50
N ILE A 324 -0.59 -54.00 0.67
CA ILE A 324 0.06 -53.66 1.94
C ILE A 324 0.84 -54.90 2.41
N PRO A 325 2.04 -54.76 3.01
CA PRO A 325 2.47 -55.70 4.02
C PRO A 325 2.67 -55.01 5.39
N ILE A 326 2.18 -55.71 6.40
CA ILE A 326 2.37 -55.52 7.83
C ILE A 326 3.63 -56.31 8.25
N MET A 327 4.44 -55.69 9.13
CA MET A 327 5.42 -56.20 10.12
C MET A 327 6.41 -57.34 9.79
N ALA A 328 7.68 -57.11 10.17
CA ALA A 328 8.43 -58.01 11.06
C ALA A 328 9.67 -57.31 11.68
N LEU A 329 9.87 -57.57 12.98
CA LEU A 329 11.01 -57.33 13.89
C LEU A 329 11.17 -55.96 14.54
#